data_AF-A0A2U1VNX6-F1
#
_entry.id   AF-A0A2U1VNX6-F1
#
_cell.length_a   1.000
_cell.length_b   1.000
_cell.length_c   1.000
_cell.angle_alpha   90.00
_cell.angle_beta   90.00
_cell.angle_gamma   90.00
#
_symmetry.space_group_name_H-M   'P 1'
#
loop_
_entity.id
_entity.type
_entity.pdbx_description
1 polymer ?
#
loop_
_entity_poly.entity_id
_entity_poly.type
_entity_poly.pdbx_seq_one_letter_code
_entity_poly.pdbx_strand_id
1 'polypeptide(L)'
;MFGTGSVSYEVQSRREGRWRIEGAYTDQEAALSAARSQLAASGVDEVKVIRFRTVAGLSLETVILHKTAPKPPRLGLTLGGTAEGAPLCRTPDDLRGFDSRVVIGRLLRPYLDAQRITPTELLHSWPLFRKLDEQGALLGAAIHAVARHHADIHGVAPGPRARELRLLVEAVTGAARDTLAERRRLPRFDSSDLPGTSRSIEAAVGDAGHDTLFLTLLCQHLEGGGTLAGKLDLLLAMIDGDGEGMEPRHLALLDGVIADIMGSADTMKELLGAQPSLHAGLCALIDALFDRDPDPAPTSMAAPVAGSLRRVCLLALRGRAPQSRAVLLERLRHAIAGEQPLDRRDAKAEAVLAHGLADRLKGADGALLGGAAMEKALDRRLLRHRQSVLRAQGMHDIADRLGGR
;
A
#
# COMPACT_ATOMS: atom_id res chain seq x y z
N MET A 1 15.12 0.94 74.94
CA MET A 1 14.13 1.56 74.01
C MET A 1 14.40 0.99 72.62
N PHE A 2 13.58 0.06 72.14
CA PHE A 2 13.64 -0.38 70.75
C PHE A 2 12.71 0.50 69.93
N GLY A 3 13.24 1.17 68.90
CA GLY A 3 12.52 2.17 68.11
C GLY A 3 11.27 1.59 67.44
N THR A 4 10.18 2.34 67.49
CA THR A 4 8.93 2.08 66.76
C THR A 4 9.23 2.01 65.27
N GLY A 5 9.04 0.84 64.66
CA GLY A 5 9.24 0.69 63.22
C GLY A 5 8.21 1.51 62.44
N SER A 6 8.67 2.27 61.44
CA SER A 6 7.79 3.03 60.55
C SER A 6 7.48 2.24 59.28
N VAL A 7 6.25 2.41 58.78
CA VAL A 7 5.80 1.83 57.51
C VAL A 7 5.46 2.97 56.56
N SER A 8 5.98 2.91 55.35
CA SER A 8 5.63 3.82 54.26
C SER A 8 5.43 3.05 52.96
N TYR A 9 4.82 3.70 51.98
CA TYR A 9 4.49 3.14 50.68
C TYR A 9 4.93 4.12 49.60
N GLU A 10 5.56 3.64 48.55
CA GLU A 10 5.93 4.44 47.39
C GLU A 10 5.20 3.93 46.16
N VAL A 11 4.57 4.85 45.44
CA VAL A 11 3.91 4.57 44.16
C VAL A 11 4.85 4.99 43.05
N GLN A 12 5.18 4.05 42.16
CA GLN A 12 5.95 4.35 40.96
C GLN A 12 5.11 4.04 39.71
N SER A 13 5.18 4.91 38.71
CA SER A 13 4.62 4.67 37.37
C SER A 13 5.75 4.48 36.35
N ARG A 14 5.53 3.63 35.36
CA ARG A 14 6.42 3.45 34.22
C ARG A 14 5.82 4.15 33.02
N ARG A 15 6.57 5.07 32.42
CA ARG A 15 6.18 5.77 31.19
C ARG A 15 7.33 5.69 30.21
N GLU A 16 7.07 5.28 28.97
CA GLU A 16 8.06 5.18 27.90
C GLU A 16 9.30 4.37 28.34
N GLY A 17 9.04 3.28 29.07
CA GLY A 17 10.08 2.39 29.57
C GLY A 17 10.83 2.85 30.82
N ARG A 18 10.62 4.08 31.32
CA ARG A 18 11.29 4.63 32.52
C ARG A 18 10.37 4.66 33.73
N TRP A 19 10.89 4.26 34.90
CA TRP A 19 10.18 4.36 36.17
C TRP A 19 10.32 5.75 36.78
N ARG A 20 9.20 6.29 37.28
CA ARG A 20 9.13 7.56 38.00
C ARG A 20 8.39 7.34 39.32
N ILE A 21 8.89 7.98 40.37
CA ILE A 21 8.23 8.01 41.68
C ILE A 21 7.12 9.05 41.60
N GLU A 22 5.87 8.63 41.77
CA GLU A 22 4.69 9.50 41.73
C GLU A 22 4.38 10.08 43.10
N GLY A 23 4.71 9.36 44.17
CA GLY A 23 4.53 9.85 45.54
C GLY A 23 4.83 8.80 46.61
N ALA A 24 5.02 9.28 47.83
CA ALA A 24 5.18 8.47 49.04
C ALA A 24 4.00 8.70 50.00
N TYR A 25 3.56 7.63 50.64
CA TYR A 25 2.35 7.58 51.45
C TYR A 25 2.63 6.82 52.75
N THR A 26 1.93 7.16 53.83
CA THR A 26 1.98 6.44 55.11
C THR A 26 0.82 5.46 55.28
N ASP A 27 -0.22 5.60 54.45
CA ASP A 27 -1.40 4.74 54.40
C ASP A 27 -1.40 3.85 53.14
N GLN A 28 -1.73 2.56 53.33
CA GLN A 28 -1.70 1.57 52.24
C GLN A 28 -2.83 1.80 51.25
N GLU A 29 -4.03 2.15 51.73
CA GLU A 29 -5.21 2.28 50.90
C GLU A 29 -5.09 3.52 49.99
N ALA A 30 -4.56 4.62 50.53
CA ALA A 30 -4.21 5.82 49.80
C ALA A 30 -3.17 5.53 48.69
N ALA A 31 -2.12 4.76 49.00
CA ALA A 31 -1.10 4.37 48.01
C ALA A 31 -1.69 3.50 46.89
N LEU A 32 -2.54 2.52 47.24
CA LEU A 32 -3.22 1.67 46.25
C LEU A 32 -4.23 2.45 45.41
N SER A 33 -4.91 3.44 46.00
CA SER A 33 -5.83 4.33 45.28
C SER A 33 -5.08 5.21 44.29
N ALA A 34 -3.99 5.86 44.72
CA ALA A 34 -3.13 6.64 43.86
C ALA A 34 -2.55 5.79 42.71
N ALA A 35 -2.14 4.56 42.99
CA ALA A 35 -1.66 3.63 41.98
C ALA A 35 -2.73 3.28 40.92
N ARG A 36 -3.99 3.09 41.33
CA ARG A 36 -5.11 2.87 40.40
C ARG A 36 -5.37 4.10 39.53
N SER A 37 -5.33 5.29 40.11
CA SER A 37 -5.49 6.56 39.37
C SER A 37 -4.37 6.75 38.35
N GLN A 38 -3.12 6.43 38.71
CA GLN A 38 -1.98 6.48 37.78
C GLN A 38 -2.12 5.45 36.65
N LEU A 39 -2.60 4.24 36.94
CA LEU A 39 -2.81 3.21 35.93
C LEU A 39 -3.90 3.58 34.91
N ALA A 40 -4.88 4.39 35.33
CA ALA A 40 -5.93 4.92 34.46
C ALA A 40 -5.48 6.16 33.65
N ALA A 41 -4.31 6.74 33.97
CA ALA A 41 -3.79 7.90 33.26
C ALA A 41 -3.20 7.52 31.89
N SER A 42 -3.38 8.38 30.90
CA SER A 42 -2.81 8.17 29.56
C SER A 42 -1.27 8.17 29.60
N GLY A 43 -0.65 7.27 28.84
CA GLY A 43 0.81 7.16 28.70
C GLY A 43 1.52 6.42 29.85
N VAL A 44 0.79 5.79 30.77
CA VAL A 44 1.34 4.91 31.80
C VAL A 44 1.31 3.46 31.32
N ASP A 45 2.49 2.84 31.24
CA ASP A 45 2.66 1.45 30.85
C ASP A 45 2.38 0.49 32.01
N GLU A 46 2.90 0.83 33.20
CA GLU A 46 2.86 -0.02 34.39
C GLU A 46 2.82 0.86 35.65
N VAL A 47 2.24 0.34 36.73
CA VAL A 47 2.30 0.95 38.07
C VAL A 47 2.71 -0.10 39.07
N LYS A 48 3.59 0.27 40.02
CA LYS A 48 3.94 -0.56 41.16
C LYS A 48 3.84 0.21 42.47
N VAL A 49 3.50 -0.48 43.55
CA VAL A 49 3.51 0.05 44.91
C VAL A 49 4.49 -0.76 45.74
N ILE A 50 5.48 -0.08 46.29
CA ILE A 50 6.50 -0.66 47.17
C ILE A 50 6.17 -0.27 48.60
N ARG A 51 6.12 -1.23 49.50
CA ARG A 51 6.04 -1.03 50.93
C ARG A 51 7.44 -1.03 51.53
N PHE A 52 7.76 -0.02 52.31
CA PHE A 52 8.97 0.08 53.12
C PHE A 52 8.62 -0.18 54.58
N ARG A 53 9.39 -1.03 55.26
CA ARG A 53 9.32 -1.21 56.71
C ARG A 53 10.70 -0.95 57.31
N THR A 54 10.80 0.02 58.20
CA THR A 54 12.04 0.29 58.92
C THR A 54 12.02 -0.45 60.26
N VAL A 55 12.96 -1.35 60.48
CA VAL A 55 13.13 -2.05 61.76
C VAL A 55 14.60 -1.97 62.17
N ALA A 56 14.87 -1.44 63.37
CA ALA A 56 16.23 -1.32 63.92
C ALA A 56 17.26 -0.67 62.97
N GLY A 57 16.83 0.34 62.17
CA GLY A 57 17.70 1.07 61.24
C GLY A 57 17.87 0.41 59.85
N LEU A 58 17.28 -0.76 59.62
CA LEU A 58 17.27 -1.42 58.31
C LEU A 58 15.89 -1.23 57.64
N SER A 59 15.90 -0.87 56.36
CA SER A 59 14.68 -0.72 55.53
C SER A 59 14.47 -1.98 54.70
N LEU A 60 13.31 -2.63 54.87
CA LEU A 60 12.87 -3.76 54.07
C LEU A 60 11.84 -3.30 53.04
N GLU A 61 12.10 -3.61 51.78
CA GLU A 61 11.24 -3.27 50.65
C GLU A 61 10.40 -4.48 50.21
N THR A 62 9.11 -4.29 49.95
CA THR A 62 8.24 -5.33 49.43
C THR A 62 7.27 -4.75 48.42
N VAL A 63 7.26 -5.27 47.19
CA VAL A 63 6.28 -4.85 46.18
C VAL A 63 4.92 -5.47 46.51
N ILE A 64 3.93 -4.64 46.82
CA ILE A 64 2.58 -5.08 47.23
C ILE A 64 1.56 -4.99 46.10
N LEU A 65 1.86 -4.24 45.03
CA LEU A 65 1.05 -4.16 43.83
C LEU A 65 1.98 -3.96 42.63
N HIS A 66 1.75 -4.70 41.56
CA HIS A 66 2.34 -4.42 40.25
C HIS A 66 1.28 -4.74 39.20
N LYS A 67 0.87 -3.72 38.43
CA LYS A 67 -0.15 -3.84 37.39
C LYS A 67 0.31 -3.16 36.11
N THR A 68 0.10 -3.82 34.99
CA THR A 68 0.31 -3.27 33.64
C THR A 68 -1.00 -2.67 33.15
N ALA A 69 -0.93 -1.50 32.52
CA ALA A 69 -2.12 -0.89 31.92
C ALA A 69 -2.62 -1.80 30.78
N PRO A 70 -3.94 -2.01 30.64
CA PRO A 70 -4.49 -2.72 29.50
C PRO A 70 -4.16 -1.92 28.23
N LYS A 71 -3.21 -2.42 27.44
CA LYS A 71 -2.94 -1.84 26.12
C LYS A 71 -4.16 -2.12 25.24
N PRO A 72 -4.74 -1.11 24.58
CA PRO A 72 -5.74 -1.40 23.57
C PRO A 72 -5.14 -2.41 22.60
N PRO A 73 -5.88 -3.44 22.17
CA PRO A 73 -5.37 -4.34 21.15
C PRO A 73 -4.97 -3.46 19.97
N ARG A 74 -3.70 -3.52 19.57
CA ARG A 74 -3.31 -2.94 18.28
C ARG A 74 -4.19 -3.67 17.28
N LEU A 75 -5.14 -2.96 16.67
CA LEU A 75 -5.84 -3.52 15.52
C LEU A 75 -4.74 -3.87 14.51
N GLY A 76 -4.52 -5.17 14.31
CA GLY A 76 -3.57 -5.63 13.31
C GLY A 76 -4.00 -5.09 11.95
N LEU A 77 -3.04 -4.80 11.08
CA LEU A 77 -3.35 -4.46 9.69
C LEU A 77 -4.18 -5.60 9.08
N THR A 78 -5.25 -5.24 8.38
CA THR A 78 -6.10 -6.15 7.63
C THR A 78 -5.77 -6.08 6.14
N LEU A 79 -6.32 -7.02 5.36
CA LEU A 79 -6.17 -6.99 3.91
C LEU A 79 -6.87 -5.75 3.31
N GLY A 80 -6.24 -5.13 2.32
CA GLY A 80 -6.76 -3.94 1.64
C GLY A 80 -7.83 -4.20 0.58
N GLY A 81 -8.01 -5.44 0.15
CA GLY A 81 -8.92 -5.78 -0.94
C GLY A 81 -9.11 -7.29 -1.10
N THR A 82 -9.56 -7.69 -2.29
CA THR A 82 -9.82 -9.09 -2.67
C THR A 82 -8.67 -9.68 -3.47
N ALA A 83 -8.63 -11.02 -3.55
CA ALA A 83 -7.69 -11.77 -4.39
C ALA A 83 -8.21 -11.97 -5.83
N GLU A 84 -9.20 -11.18 -6.28
CA GLU A 84 -9.82 -11.33 -7.59
C GLU A 84 -8.80 -11.11 -8.72
N GLY A 85 -8.70 -12.07 -9.65
CA GLY A 85 -7.74 -12.03 -10.75
C GLY A 85 -6.35 -12.52 -10.36
N ALA A 86 -6.20 -13.23 -9.23
CA ALA A 86 -4.92 -13.85 -8.89
C ALA A 86 -4.54 -14.94 -9.92
N PRO A 87 -3.34 -14.85 -10.52
CA PRO A 87 -2.88 -15.86 -11.45
C PRO A 87 -2.48 -17.13 -10.68
N LEU A 88 -2.65 -18.28 -11.33
CA LEU A 88 -2.30 -19.57 -10.74
C LEU A 88 -0.77 -19.80 -10.72
N CYS A 89 -0.08 -19.26 -9.72
CA CYS A 89 1.37 -19.38 -9.59
C CYS A 89 1.84 -20.83 -9.38
N ARG A 90 2.80 -21.30 -10.18
CA ARG A 90 3.44 -22.62 -10.03
C ARG A 90 4.93 -22.50 -9.73
N THR A 91 5.54 -21.39 -10.12
CA THR A 91 6.97 -21.10 -9.96
C THR A 91 7.18 -19.81 -9.16
N PRO A 92 8.40 -19.59 -8.61
CA PRO A 92 8.76 -18.32 -8.00
C PRO A 92 8.60 -17.12 -8.95
N ASP A 93 8.82 -17.31 -10.25
CA ASP A 93 8.69 -16.24 -11.25
C ASP A 93 7.23 -15.89 -11.53
N ASP A 94 6.32 -16.86 -11.48
CA ASP A 94 4.88 -16.58 -11.53
C ASP A 94 4.44 -15.70 -10.34
N LEU A 95 5.07 -15.84 -9.17
CA LEU A 95 4.80 -15.02 -7.99
C LEU A 95 5.37 -13.60 -8.15
N ARG A 96 6.49 -13.44 -8.86
CA ARG A 96 7.09 -12.13 -9.19
C ARG A 96 6.46 -11.45 -10.40
N GLY A 97 5.67 -12.18 -11.19
CA GLY A 97 5.00 -11.70 -12.39
C GLY A 97 4.04 -10.53 -12.12
N PHE A 98 3.77 -9.75 -13.17
CA PHE A 98 2.97 -8.52 -13.09
C PHE A 98 1.60 -8.74 -12.44
N ASP A 99 0.82 -9.73 -12.89
CA ASP A 99 -0.53 -10.00 -12.37
C ASP A 99 -0.51 -10.35 -10.88
N SER A 100 0.50 -11.11 -10.44
CA SER A 100 0.76 -11.41 -9.03
C SER A 100 1.05 -10.14 -8.24
N ARG A 101 1.92 -9.26 -8.75
CA ARG A 101 2.25 -7.99 -8.08
C ARG A 101 1.05 -7.06 -7.96
N VAL A 102 0.16 -7.02 -8.96
CA VAL A 102 -1.11 -6.27 -8.88
C VAL A 102 -1.98 -6.79 -7.73
N VAL A 103 -2.10 -8.10 -7.58
CA VAL A 103 -2.88 -8.72 -6.50
C VAL A 103 -2.22 -8.53 -5.13
N ILE A 104 -0.90 -8.72 -5.03
CA ILE A 104 -0.12 -8.45 -3.81
C ILE A 104 -0.30 -6.99 -3.40
N GLY A 105 -0.18 -6.06 -4.35
CA GLY A 105 -0.35 -4.62 -4.14
C GLY A 105 -1.73 -4.26 -3.58
N ARG A 106 -2.78 -4.93 -4.05
CA ARG A 106 -4.16 -4.75 -3.58
C ARG A 106 -4.42 -5.39 -2.21
N LEU A 107 -3.98 -6.63 -2.00
CA LEU A 107 -4.18 -7.36 -0.74
C LEU A 107 -3.39 -6.73 0.41
N LEU A 108 -2.16 -6.30 0.17
CA LEU A 108 -1.26 -5.76 1.20
C LEU A 108 -1.23 -4.23 1.22
N ARG A 109 -2.16 -3.55 0.53
CA ARG A 109 -2.16 -2.09 0.37
C ARG A 109 -1.94 -1.31 1.68
N PRO A 110 -2.66 -1.62 2.79
CA PRO A 110 -2.47 -0.88 4.04
C PRO A 110 -1.05 -0.99 4.60
N TYR A 111 -0.41 -2.15 4.46
CA TYR A 111 0.98 -2.36 4.88
C TYR A 111 1.96 -1.65 3.95
N LEU A 112 1.79 -1.81 2.64
CA LEU A 112 2.67 -1.22 1.64
C LEU A 112 2.66 0.31 1.71
N ASP A 113 1.50 0.95 1.94
CA ASP A 113 1.41 2.40 2.16
C ASP A 113 2.06 2.83 3.47
N ALA A 114 1.81 2.10 4.56
CA ALA A 114 2.43 2.39 5.86
C ALA A 114 3.96 2.31 5.82
N GLN A 115 4.52 1.39 5.03
CA GLN A 115 5.96 1.25 4.84
C GLN A 115 6.52 2.08 3.67
N ARG A 116 5.66 2.66 2.83
CA ARG A 116 6.02 3.39 1.58
C ARG A 116 6.88 2.54 0.63
N ILE A 117 6.47 1.30 0.39
CA ILE A 117 7.17 0.34 -0.48
C ILE A 117 6.24 -0.21 -1.57
N THR A 118 6.84 -0.74 -2.63
CA THR A 118 6.17 -1.43 -3.73
C THR A 118 6.09 -2.95 -3.50
N PRO A 119 5.17 -3.67 -4.17
CA PRO A 119 5.21 -5.14 -4.26
C PRO A 119 6.56 -5.68 -4.75
N THR A 120 7.19 -5.05 -5.74
CA THR A 120 8.54 -5.43 -6.22
C THR A 120 9.56 -5.31 -5.09
N GLU A 121 9.61 -4.19 -4.37
CA GLU A 121 10.50 -4.04 -3.21
C GLU A 121 10.24 -5.10 -2.14
N LEU A 122 8.98 -5.42 -1.87
CA LEU A 122 8.62 -6.48 -0.91
C LEU A 122 9.15 -7.86 -1.33
N LEU A 123 9.11 -8.18 -2.63
CA LEU A 123 9.53 -9.48 -3.18
C LEU A 123 11.04 -9.62 -3.37
N HIS A 124 11.77 -8.50 -3.47
CA HIS A 124 13.21 -8.47 -3.74
C HIS A 124 14.06 -7.97 -2.56
N SER A 125 13.45 -7.49 -1.46
CA SER A 125 14.16 -7.00 -0.27
C SER A 125 13.83 -7.82 0.97
N TRP A 126 14.79 -8.66 1.41
CA TRP A 126 14.64 -9.44 2.64
C TRP A 126 14.32 -8.60 3.89
N PRO A 127 14.98 -7.44 4.14
CA PRO A 127 14.64 -6.62 5.31
C PRO A 127 13.19 -6.12 5.31
N LEU A 128 12.64 -5.80 4.13
CA LEU A 128 11.24 -5.36 3.99
C LEU A 128 10.25 -6.52 4.15
N PHE A 129 10.57 -7.69 3.60
CA PHE A 129 9.78 -8.90 3.80
C PHE A 129 9.77 -9.34 5.27
N ARG A 130 10.92 -9.36 5.93
CA ARG A 130 11.02 -9.76 7.34
C ARG A 130 10.13 -8.91 8.25
N LYS A 131 10.03 -7.61 7.99
CA LYS A 131 9.11 -6.71 8.71
C LYS A 131 7.64 -7.09 8.50
N LEU A 132 7.25 -7.58 7.32
CA LEU A 132 5.90 -8.07 7.06
C LEU A 132 5.65 -9.38 7.80
N ASP A 133 6.61 -10.30 7.75
CA ASP A 133 6.52 -11.61 8.39
C ASP A 133 6.40 -11.50 9.92
N GLU A 134 7.12 -10.53 10.52
CA GLU A 134 7.01 -10.18 11.94
C GLU A 134 5.61 -9.69 12.34
N GLN A 135 4.76 -9.25 11.40
CA GLN A 135 3.34 -8.91 11.69
C GLN A 135 2.44 -10.16 11.79
N GLY A 136 2.95 -11.34 11.43
CA GLY A 136 2.41 -12.67 11.69
C GLY A 136 1.14 -13.04 10.92
N ALA A 137 0.05 -12.30 11.11
CA ALA A 137 -1.26 -12.68 10.60
C ALA A 137 -1.50 -12.24 9.14
N LEU A 138 -0.90 -11.12 8.72
CA LEU A 138 -1.25 -10.47 7.46
C LEU A 138 -0.83 -11.31 6.23
N LEU A 139 0.40 -11.83 6.23
CA LEU A 139 0.90 -12.69 5.15
C LEU A 139 0.06 -13.97 5.03
N GLY A 140 -0.22 -14.62 6.16
CA GLY A 140 -1.08 -15.82 6.20
C GLY A 140 -2.48 -15.54 5.65
N ALA A 141 -3.09 -14.41 6.02
CA ALA A 141 -4.39 -14.00 5.51
C ALA A 141 -4.38 -13.77 3.99
N ALA A 142 -3.35 -13.11 3.46
CA ALA A 142 -3.21 -12.88 2.02
C ALA A 142 -3.09 -14.19 1.25
N ILE A 143 -2.26 -15.13 1.73
CA ILE A 143 -2.10 -16.45 1.12
C ILE A 143 -3.42 -17.22 1.12
N HIS A 144 -4.15 -17.21 2.23
CA HIS A 144 -5.45 -17.89 2.31
C HIS A 144 -6.52 -17.25 1.42
N ALA A 145 -6.51 -15.93 1.25
CA ALA A 145 -7.40 -15.24 0.33
C ALA A 145 -7.15 -15.67 -1.13
N VAL A 146 -5.89 -15.75 -1.55
CA VAL A 146 -5.51 -16.22 -2.89
C VAL A 146 -5.83 -17.71 -3.08
N ALA A 147 -5.56 -18.54 -2.07
CA ALA A 147 -5.89 -19.97 -2.14
C ALA A 147 -7.40 -20.22 -2.27
N ARG A 148 -8.23 -19.42 -1.60
CA ARG A 148 -9.69 -19.47 -1.74
C ARG A 148 -10.13 -19.03 -3.14
N HIS A 149 -9.57 -17.94 -3.65
CA HIS A 149 -9.88 -17.50 -5.02
C HIS A 149 -9.54 -18.58 -6.07
N HIS A 150 -8.38 -19.23 -5.94
CA HIS A 150 -8.04 -20.36 -6.80
C HIS A 150 -9.00 -21.54 -6.65
N ALA A 151 -9.47 -21.83 -5.43
CA ALA A 151 -10.47 -22.88 -5.21
C ALA A 151 -11.78 -22.57 -5.92
N ASP A 152 -12.25 -21.33 -5.85
CA ASP A 152 -13.50 -20.88 -6.47
C ASP A 152 -13.45 -20.95 -8.00
N ILE A 153 -12.32 -20.59 -8.62
CA ILE A 153 -12.17 -20.54 -10.08
C ILE A 153 -11.71 -21.87 -10.68
N HIS A 154 -10.80 -22.57 -10.02
CA HIS A 154 -10.11 -23.76 -10.57
C HIS A 154 -10.50 -25.07 -9.90
N GLY A 155 -11.37 -25.05 -8.89
CA GLY A 155 -11.82 -26.27 -8.19
C GLY A 155 -10.73 -26.97 -7.38
N VAL A 156 -9.64 -26.29 -7.06
CA VAL A 156 -8.55 -26.85 -6.23
C VAL A 156 -8.87 -26.77 -4.75
N ALA A 157 -8.32 -27.69 -3.94
CA ALA A 157 -8.53 -27.64 -2.49
C ALA A 157 -7.75 -26.47 -1.86
N PRO A 158 -8.40 -25.58 -1.07
CA PRO A 158 -7.77 -24.35 -0.57
C PRO A 158 -6.65 -24.60 0.44
N GLY A 159 -6.73 -25.67 1.25
CA GLY A 159 -5.71 -26.03 2.23
C GLY A 159 -4.36 -26.42 1.60
N PRO A 160 -4.32 -27.45 0.73
CA PRO A 160 -3.13 -27.79 -0.05
C PRO A 160 -2.60 -26.60 -0.86
N ARG A 161 -3.49 -25.84 -1.51
CA ARG A 161 -3.09 -24.69 -2.33
C ARG A 161 -2.42 -23.58 -1.50
N ALA A 162 -2.91 -23.31 -0.29
CA ALA A 162 -2.27 -22.36 0.62
C ALA A 162 -0.87 -22.81 1.04
N ARG A 163 -0.61 -24.12 1.17
CA ARG A 163 0.74 -24.63 1.46
C ARG A 163 1.69 -24.47 0.29
N GLU A 164 1.24 -24.76 -0.94
CA GLU A 164 2.03 -24.52 -2.15
C GLU A 164 2.41 -23.05 -2.29
N LEU A 165 1.46 -22.13 -2.07
CA LEU A 165 1.73 -20.70 -2.11
C LEU A 165 2.73 -20.26 -1.04
N ARG A 166 2.70 -20.84 0.16
CA ARG A 166 3.73 -20.59 1.19
C ARG A 166 5.11 -21.02 0.74
N LEU A 167 5.24 -22.21 0.14
CA LEU A 167 6.53 -22.68 -0.38
C LEU A 167 7.09 -21.75 -1.46
N LEU A 168 6.22 -21.18 -2.32
CA LEU A 168 6.65 -20.18 -3.30
C LEU A 168 7.13 -18.88 -2.63
N VAL A 169 6.43 -18.40 -1.60
CA VAL A 169 6.85 -17.23 -0.82
C VAL A 169 8.20 -17.49 -0.14
N GLU A 170 8.38 -18.66 0.48
CA GLU A 170 9.63 -19.08 1.11
C GLU A 170 10.77 -19.16 0.09
N ALA A 171 10.53 -19.68 -1.11
CA ALA A 171 11.54 -19.73 -2.17
C ALA A 171 11.96 -18.33 -2.65
N VAL A 172 10.99 -17.44 -2.91
CA VAL A 172 11.26 -16.05 -3.35
C VAL A 172 12.04 -15.27 -2.28
N THR A 173 11.63 -15.39 -1.03
CA THR A 173 12.21 -14.62 0.08
C THR A 173 13.52 -15.22 0.58
N GLY A 174 13.68 -16.54 0.49
CA GLY A 174 14.95 -17.23 0.68
C GLY A 174 16.01 -16.73 -0.30
N ALA A 175 15.68 -16.64 -1.59
CA ALA A 175 16.60 -16.09 -2.59
C ALA A 175 17.02 -14.64 -2.30
N ALA A 176 16.07 -13.78 -1.87
CA ALA A 176 16.36 -12.41 -1.48
C ALA A 176 17.27 -12.33 -0.23
N ARG A 177 17.06 -13.23 0.74
CA ARG A 177 17.90 -13.35 1.95
C ARG A 177 19.32 -13.78 1.60
N ASP A 178 19.46 -14.77 0.73
CA ASP A 178 20.75 -15.31 0.33
C ASP A 178 21.55 -14.27 -0.47
N THR A 179 20.87 -13.53 -1.36
CA THR A 179 21.47 -12.39 -2.09
C THR A 179 21.94 -11.29 -1.12
N LEU A 180 21.15 -10.97 -0.09
CA LEU A 180 21.57 -10.00 0.94
C LEU A 180 22.81 -10.48 1.72
N ALA A 181 22.92 -11.78 2.01
CA ALA A 181 24.08 -12.35 2.70
C ALA A 181 25.36 -12.18 1.86
N GLU A 182 25.23 -12.25 0.53
CA GLU A 182 26.34 -12.10 -0.42
C GLU A 182 26.58 -10.67 -0.90
N ARG A 183 25.92 -9.66 -0.31
CA ARG A 183 25.94 -8.25 -0.77
C ARG A 183 27.31 -7.64 -1.07
N ARG A 184 28.38 -8.12 -0.42
CA ARG A 184 29.76 -7.64 -0.65
C ARG A 184 30.35 -8.10 -1.98
N ARG A 185 29.79 -9.16 -2.58
CA ARG A 185 30.21 -9.75 -3.86
C ARG A 185 29.32 -9.34 -5.03
N LEU A 186 28.22 -8.65 -4.75
CA LEU A 186 27.29 -8.20 -5.78
C LEU A 186 27.90 -7.06 -6.59
N PRO A 187 27.60 -6.98 -7.90
CA PRO A 187 28.00 -5.85 -8.72
C PRO A 187 27.38 -4.55 -8.17
N ARG A 188 28.07 -3.42 -8.40
CA ARG A 188 27.54 -2.10 -8.05
C ARG A 188 26.41 -1.74 -9.02
N PHE A 189 25.33 -1.17 -8.48
CA PHE A 189 24.28 -0.54 -9.28
C PHE A 189 24.70 0.88 -9.68
N ASP A 190 24.80 1.14 -10.98
CA ASP A 190 25.00 2.48 -11.53
C ASP A 190 23.76 2.91 -12.30
N SER A 191 22.97 3.81 -11.70
CA SER A 191 21.74 4.33 -12.30
C SER A 191 21.98 5.21 -13.53
N SER A 192 23.22 5.66 -13.75
CA SER A 192 23.61 6.43 -14.95
C SER A 192 24.12 5.55 -16.10
N ASP A 193 24.47 4.29 -15.82
CA ASP A 193 24.90 3.30 -16.82
C ASP A 193 24.20 1.95 -16.56
N LEU A 194 22.90 1.91 -16.87
CA LEU A 194 22.13 0.67 -16.81
C LEU A 194 22.73 -0.44 -17.69
N PRO A 195 23.19 -0.19 -18.94
CA PRO A 195 23.83 -1.22 -19.75
C PRO A 195 25.09 -1.80 -19.09
N GLY A 196 25.95 -0.98 -18.48
CA GLY A 196 27.12 -1.45 -17.74
C GLY A 196 26.77 -2.25 -16.49
N THR A 197 25.76 -1.80 -15.76
CA THR A 197 25.18 -2.55 -14.63
C THR A 197 24.66 -3.92 -15.09
N SER A 198 23.90 -3.96 -16.18
CA SER A 198 23.33 -5.17 -16.80
C SER A 198 24.42 -6.20 -17.15
N ARG A 199 25.47 -5.78 -17.87
CA ARG A 199 26.60 -6.66 -18.22
C ARG A 199 27.31 -7.23 -17.00
N SER A 200 27.46 -6.42 -15.96
CA SER A 200 28.10 -6.84 -14.70
C SER A 200 27.26 -7.88 -13.95
N ILE A 201 25.93 -7.74 -14.00
CA ILE A 201 24.98 -8.70 -13.45
C ILE A 201 25.01 -10.00 -14.24
N GLU A 202 24.92 -9.95 -15.58
CA GLU A 202 24.98 -11.14 -16.43
C GLU A 202 26.28 -11.93 -16.22
N ALA A 203 27.42 -11.25 -16.06
CA ALA A 203 28.69 -11.89 -15.76
C ALA A 203 28.70 -12.60 -14.39
N ALA A 204 27.91 -12.12 -13.42
CA ALA A 204 27.86 -12.66 -12.07
C ALA A 204 26.89 -13.84 -11.93
N VAL A 205 25.71 -13.77 -12.56
CA VAL A 205 24.60 -14.72 -12.34
C VAL A 205 24.01 -15.34 -13.62
N GLY A 206 24.52 -14.96 -14.79
CA GLY A 206 23.97 -15.36 -16.08
C GLY A 206 22.62 -14.72 -16.40
N ASP A 207 22.10 -15.01 -17.59
CA ASP A 207 20.86 -14.42 -18.10
C ASP A 207 19.62 -14.77 -17.25
N ALA A 208 19.51 -16.02 -16.80
CA ALA A 208 18.38 -16.49 -16.00
C ALA A 208 18.29 -15.79 -14.63
N GLY A 209 19.43 -15.45 -14.02
CA GLY A 209 19.47 -14.75 -12.74
C GLY A 209 19.39 -13.22 -12.85
N HIS A 210 19.53 -12.68 -14.07
CA HIS A 210 19.76 -11.26 -14.29
C HIS A 210 18.64 -10.39 -13.72
N ASP A 211 17.38 -10.63 -14.10
CA ASP A 211 16.27 -9.75 -13.72
C ASP A 211 16.05 -9.74 -12.22
N THR A 212 16.23 -10.89 -11.56
CA THR A 212 16.10 -11.00 -10.11
C THR A 212 17.18 -10.18 -9.39
N LEU A 213 18.44 -10.26 -9.85
CA LEU A 213 19.52 -9.49 -9.24
C LEU A 213 19.41 -7.99 -9.60
N PHE A 214 19.03 -7.66 -10.83
CA PHE A 214 18.77 -6.28 -11.26
C PHE A 214 17.71 -5.62 -10.38
N LEU A 215 16.55 -6.26 -10.21
CA LEU A 215 15.47 -5.73 -9.37
C LEU A 215 15.90 -5.64 -7.90
N THR A 216 16.71 -6.57 -7.40
CA THR A 216 17.25 -6.49 -6.04
C THR A 216 18.14 -5.27 -5.84
N LEU A 217 19.04 -5.01 -6.79
CA LEU A 217 19.94 -3.85 -6.76
C LEU A 217 19.19 -2.53 -6.99
N LEU A 218 18.22 -2.53 -7.89
CA LEU A 218 17.31 -1.41 -8.11
C LEU A 218 16.54 -1.07 -6.81
N CYS A 219 15.99 -2.07 -6.12
CA CYS A 219 15.29 -1.84 -4.85
C CYS A 219 16.19 -1.19 -3.78
N GLN A 220 17.47 -1.56 -3.73
CA GLN A 220 18.44 -0.90 -2.84
C GLN A 220 18.68 0.56 -3.23
N HIS A 221 18.77 0.85 -4.53
CA HIS A 221 18.89 2.22 -5.03
C HIS A 221 17.65 3.07 -4.67
N LEU A 222 16.45 2.50 -4.78
CA LEU A 222 15.19 3.17 -4.48
C LEU A 222 15.01 3.52 -2.99
N GLU A 223 15.77 2.93 -2.07
CA GLU A 223 15.76 3.36 -0.66
C GLU A 223 16.09 4.85 -0.51
N GLY A 224 16.93 5.40 -1.39
CA GLY A 224 17.27 6.83 -1.41
C GLY A 224 16.10 7.77 -1.72
N GLY A 225 15.03 7.28 -2.36
CA GLY A 225 13.87 8.08 -2.72
C GLY A 225 12.91 8.38 -1.55
N GLY A 226 12.93 7.56 -0.50
CA GLY A 226 12.14 7.73 0.73
C GLY A 226 10.62 7.57 0.57
N THR A 227 9.97 8.41 -0.25
CA THR A 227 8.54 8.32 -0.58
C THR A 227 8.33 7.57 -1.90
N LEU A 228 7.10 7.08 -2.14
CA LEU A 228 6.78 6.45 -3.42
C LEU A 228 6.89 7.42 -4.60
N ALA A 229 6.54 8.71 -4.41
CA ALA A 229 6.76 9.75 -5.41
C ALA A 229 8.25 10.01 -5.67
N GLY A 230 9.09 10.10 -4.62
CA GLY A 230 10.53 10.25 -4.78
C GLY A 230 11.20 9.05 -5.48
N LYS A 231 10.71 7.83 -5.21
CA LYS A 231 11.14 6.62 -5.94
C LYS A 231 10.73 6.67 -7.41
N LEU A 232 9.54 7.18 -7.72
CA LEU A 232 9.11 7.41 -9.10
C LEU A 232 10.05 8.39 -9.81
N ASP A 233 10.46 9.46 -9.15
CA ASP A 233 11.41 10.43 -9.71
C ASP A 233 12.77 9.78 -10.00
N LEU A 234 13.28 8.92 -9.10
CA LEU A 234 14.50 8.14 -9.35
C LEU A 234 14.34 7.21 -10.57
N LEU A 235 13.23 6.48 -10.65
CA LEU A 235 12.93 5.58 -11.78
C LEU A 235 12.88 6.33 -13.11
N LEU A 236 12.18 7.47 -13.13
CA LEU A 236 12.06 8.30 -14.32
C LEU A 236 13.39 8.97 -14.67
N ALA A 237 14.23 9.33 -13.71
CA ALA A 237 15.56 9.89 -13.98
C ALA A 237 16.50 8.90 -14.69
N MET A 238 16.26 7.59 -14.56
CA MET A 238 17.01 6.56 -15.28
C MET A 238 16.54 6.38 -16.73
N ILE A 239 15.32 6.79 -17.05
CA ILE A 239 14.78 6.74 -18.41
C ILE A 239 15.15 8.07 -19.08
N ASP A 240 15.93 8.07 -20.16
CA ASP A 240 16.23 9.31 -20.88
C ASP A 240 15.09 9.69 -21.83
N GLY A 241 14.68 10.96 -21.83
CA GLY A 241 13.59 11.48 -22.65
C GLY A 241 12.34 10.59 -22.56
N ASP A 242 12.03 9.94 -23.68
CA ASP A 242 10.86 9.09 -23.88
C ASP A 242 11.19 7.58 -23.83
N GLY A 243 12.39 7.21 -23.37
CA GLY A 243 12.90 5.84 -23.39
C GLY A 243 13.33 5.38 -24.79
N GLU A 244 13.53 6.31 -25.72
CA GLU A 244 14.02 5.99 -27.06
C GLU A 244 15.50 5.59 -27.00
N GLY A 245 15.86 4.47 -27.62
CA GLY A 245 17.22 3.92 -27.57
C GLY A 245 17.57 3.14 -26.30
N MET A 246 16.73 3.17 -25.26
CA MET A 246 16.90 2.31 -24.08
C MET A 246 16.61 0.84 -24.44
N GLU A 247 17.37 -0.08 -23.84
CA GLU A 247 17.16 -1.51 -24.02
C GLU A 247 15.75 -1.91 -23.55
N PRO A 248 14.98 -2.69 -24.35
CA PRO A 248 13.62 -3.09 -23.99
C PRO A 248 13.53 -3.82 -22.64
N ARG A 249 14.56 -4.58 -22.27
CA ARG A 249 14.64 -5.29 -21.00
C ARG A 249 14.66 -4.32 -19.82
N HIS A 250 15.50 -3.27 -19.86
CA HIS A 250 15.55 -2.27 -18.79
C HIS A 250 14.24 -1.50 -18.68
N LEU A 251 13.66 -1.08 -19.81
CA LEU A 251 12.35 -0.43 -19.81
C LEU A 251 11.28 -1.30 -19.17
N ALA A 252 11.23 -2.60 -19.49
CA ALA A 252 10.25 -3.52 -18.92
C ALA A 252 10.43 -3.71 -17.40
N LEU A 253 11.67 -3.77 -16.91
CA LEU A 253 11.96 -3.88 -15.48
C LEU A 253 11.59 -2.60 -14.72
N LEU A 254 11.91 -1.42 -15.28
CA LEU A 254 11.55 -0.13 -14.69
C LEU A 254 10.03 0.10 -14.72
N ASP A 255 9.37 -0.15 -15.85
CA ASP A 255 7.91 -0.06 -15.99
C ASP A 255 7.20 -0.93 -14.96
N GLY A 256 7.71 -2.13 -14.69
CA GLY A 256 7.14 -3.01 -13.67
C GLY A 256 7.10 -2.39 -12.27
N VAL A 257 8.14 -1.63 -11.88
CA VAL A 257 8.18 -0.93 -10.58
C VAL A 257 7.37 0.37 -10.62
N ILE A 258 7.36 1.07 -11.75
CA ILE A 258 6.51 2.26 -11.94
C ILE A 258 5.03 1.87 -11.82
N ALA A 259 4.62 0.76 -12.45
CA ALA A 259 3.26 0.24 -12.39
C ALA A 259 2.84 -0.09 -10.95
N ASP A 260 3.74 -0.70 -10.18
CA ASP A 260 3.55 -0.96 -8.75
C ASP A 260 3.29 0.33 -7.95
N ILE A 261 4.00 1.42 -8.25
CA ILE A 261 3.80 2.74 -7.63
C ILE A 261 2.44 3.32 -8.03
N MET A 262 2.07 3.25 -9.31
CA MET A 262 0.76 3.72 -9.82
C MET A 262 -0.42 2.96 -9.18
N GLY A 263 -0.17 1.77 -8.64
CA GLY A 263 -1.12 1.00 -7.85
C GLY A 263 -1.53 1.66 -6.53
N SER A 264 -0.71 2.54 -5.94
CA SER A 264 -1.08 3.25 -4.69
C SER A 264 -2.07 4.38 -4.97
N ALA A 265 -3.25 4.32 -4.34
CA ALA A 265 -4.26 5.37 -4.47
C ALA A 265 -3.81 6.69 -3.83
N ASP A 266 -3.01 6.63 -2.76
CA ASP A 266 -2.54 7.83 -2.07
C ASP A 266 -1.43 8.52 -2.86
N THR A 267 -0.49 7.76 -3.43
CA THR A 267 0.49 8.32 -4.37
C THR A 267 -0.19 8.91 -5.61
N MET A 268 -1.24 8.27 -6.14
CA MET A 268 -1.97 8.85 -7.27
C MET A 268 -2.69 10.15 -6.91
N LYS A 269 -3.24 10.29 -5.70
CA LYS A 269 -3.81 11.57 -5.24
C LYS A 269 -2.73 12.65 -5.10
N GLU A 270 -1.57 12.28 -4.54
CA GLU A 270 -0.41 13.17 -4.43
C GLU A 270 0.02 13.68 -5.81
N LEU A 271 0.18 12.78 -6.78
CA LEU A 271 0.62 13.09 -8.15
C LEU A 271 -0.44 13.86 -8.98
N LEU A 272 -1.72 13.60 -8.77
CA LEU A 272 -2.80 14.37 -9.39
C LEU A 272 -2.96 15.77 -8.76
N GLY A 273 -2.46 15.96 -7.55
CA GLY A 273 -2.67 17.18 -6.78
C GLY A 273 -4.11 17.37 -6.30
N ALA A 274 -4.40 18.54 -5.72
CA ALA A 274 -5.74 18.87 -5.24
C ALA A 274 -6.72 19.01 -6.41
N GLN A 275 -7.71 18.12 -6.46
CA GLN A 275 -8.77 18.11 -7.47
C GLN A 275 -10.12 18.49 -6.86
N PRO A 276 -10.93 19.34 -7.50
CA PRO A 276 -12.18 19.84 -6.94
C PRO A 276 -13.26 18.74 -6.81
N SER A 277 -13.22 17.74 -7.68
CA SER A 277 -14.18 16.62 -7.75
C SER A 277 -13.51 15.36 -8.31
N LEU A 278 -14.19 14.20 -8.18
CA LEU A 278 -13.73 12.96 -8.80
C LEU A 278 -13.68 13.11 -10.33
N HIS A 279 -14.69 13.77 -10.91
CA HIS A 279 -14.73 14.07 -12.34
C HIS A 279 -13.48 14.82 -12.81
N ALA A 280 -13.11 15.90 -12.12
CA ALA A 280 -11.94 16.69 -12.51
C ALA A 280 -10.65 15.85 -12.48
N GLY A 281 -10.46 15.03 -11.45
CA GLY A 281 -9.30 14.13 -11.37
C GLY A 281 -9.28 13.05 -12.47
N LEU A 282 -10.44 12.49 -12.83
CA LEU A 282 -10.54 11.54 -13.94
C LEU A 282 -10.24 12.19 -15.28
N CYS A 283 -10.78 13.38 -15.55
CA CYS A 283 -10.50 14.16 -16.75
C CYS A 283 -8.99 14.48 -16.86
N ALA A 284 -8.38 14.94 -15.77
CA ALA A 284 -6.95 15.25 -15.74
C ALA A 284 -6.07 14.01 -16.06
N LEU A 285 -6.44 12.83 -15.53
CA LEU A 285 -5.74 11.58 -15.84
C LEU A 285 -5.95 11.13 -17.29
N ILE A 286 -7.17 11.25 -17.82
CA ILE A 286 -7.49 10.93 -19.22
C ILE A 286 -6.70 11.83 -20.16
N ASP A 287 -6.66 13.13 -19.89
CA ASP A 287 -5.90 14.09 -20.69
C ASP A 287 -4.42 13.78 -20.65
N ALA A 288 -3.85 13.48 -19.47
CA ALA A 288 -2.46 13.07 -19.37
C ALA A 288 -2.18 11.80 -20.19
N LEU A 289 -3.07 10.81 -20.18
CA LEU A 289 -2.95 9.56 -20.96
C LEU A 289 -3.07 9.76 -22.48
N PHE A 290 -3.66 10.86 -22.92
CA PHE A 290 -3.70 11.27 -24.33
C PHE A 290 -2.68 12.37 -24.67
N ASP A 291 -1.83 12.75 -23.72
CA ASP A 291 -0.91 13.89 -23.83
C ASP A 291 -1.61 15.19 -24.27
N ARG A 292 -2.80 15.44 -23.72
CA ARG A 292 -3.55 16.67 -23.94
C ARG A 292 -3.12 17.74 -22.96
N ASP A 293 -3.11 18.98 -23.45
CA ASP A 293 -2.98 20.13 -22.57
C ASP A 293 -4.20 20.23 -21.65
N PRO A 294 -3.97 20.60 -20.37
CA PRO A 294 -5.08 20.85 -19.47
C PRO A 294 -5.87 22.04 -20.03
N ASP A 295 -7.19 21.97 -19.92
CA ASP A 295 -8.08 23.03 -20.39
C ASP A 295 -7.63 24.39 -19.79
N PRO A 296 -7.32 25.43 -20.59
CA PRO A 296 -6.79 26.70 -20.11
C PRO A 296 -7.81 27.55 -19.34
N ALA A 297 -8.98 27.00 -18.99
CA ALA A 297 -10.03 27.70 -18.28
C ALA A 297 -9.49 28.43 -17.02
N PRO A 298 -9.58 29.77 -16.96
CA PRO A 298 -8.97 30.61 -15.91
C PRO A 298 -9.60 30.45 -14.51
N THR A 299 -10.55 29.52 -14.36
CA THR A 299 -11.30 29.20 -13.14
C THR A 299 -11.02 27.79 -12.61
N SER A 300 -10.07 27.05 -13.20
CA SER A 300 -9.67 25.75 -12.70
C SER A 300 -9.06 25.84 -11.30
N MET A 301 -9.85 25.54 -10.26
CA MET A 301 -9.35 25.30 -8.90
C MET A 301 -8.52 24.01 -8.78
N ALA A 302 -8.30 23.28 -9.89
CA ALA A 302 -7.50 22.07 -9.90
C ALA A 302 -6.01 22.41 -9.91
N ALA A 303 -5.26 21.73 -9.04
CA ALA A 303 -3.81 21.77 -9.08
C ALA A 303 -3.28 21.12 -10.38
N PRO A 304 -2.13 21.59 -10.90
CA PRO A 304 -1.49 20.93 -12.03
C PRO A 304 -1.08 19.50 -11.66
N VAL A 305 -1.26 18.59 -12.61
CA VAL A 305 -0.76 17.21 -12.50
C VAL A 305 0.77 17.24 -12.42
N ALA A 306 1.35 16.46 -11.51
CA ALA A 306 2.79 16.33 -11.36
C ALA A 306 3.47 15.92 -12.66
N GLY A 307 4.64 16.51 -12.96
CA GLY A 307 5.42 16.20 -14.17
C GLY A 307 5.79 14.73 -14.29
N SER A 308 6.04 14.06 -13.17
CA SER A 308 6.33 12.61 -13.13
C SER A 308 5.14 11.77 -13.59
N LEU A 309 3.91 12.10 -13.19
CA LEU A 309 2.71 11.39 -13.69
C LEU A 309 2.47 11.66 -15.18
N ARG A 310 2.64 12.91 -15.64
CA ARG A 310 2.57 13.22 -17.09
C ARG A 310 3.57 12.38 -17.87
N ARG A 311 4.79 12.26 -17.37
CA ARG A 311 5.86 11.47 -18.02
C ARG A 311 5.52 9.97 -18.08
N VAL A 312 4.98 9.39 -17.02
CA VAL A 312 4.49 8.00 -17.05
C VAL A 312 3.37 7.83 -18.08
N CYS A 313 2.42 8.77 -18.13
CA CYS A 313 1.32 8.72 -19.09
C CYS A 313 1.81 8.83 -20.54
N LEU A 314 2.83 9.66 -20.78
CA LEU A 314 3.47 9.79 -22.09
C LEU A 314 4.20 8.49 -22.52
N LEU A 315 4.95 7.86 -21.61
CA LEU A 315 5.55 6.55 -21.86
C LEU A 315 4.48 5.48 -22.16
N ALA A 316 3.38 5.51 -21.42
CA ALA A 316 2.23 4.62 -21.62
C ALA A 316 1.53 4.86 -22.96
N LEU A 317 1.41 6.12 -23.39
CA LEU A 317 0.84 6.50 -24.70
C LEU A 317 1.72 5.97 -25.84
N ARG A 318 3.05 6.08 -25.72
CA ARG A 318 4.02 5.60 -26.71
C ARG A 318 4.29 4.10 -26.68
N GLY A 319 3.57 3.34 -25.85
CA GLY A 319 3.75 1.89 -25.72
C GLY A 319 5.06 1.46 -25.04
N ARG A 320 5.72 2.38 -24.32
CA ARG A 320 6.98 2.14 -23.60
C ARG A 320 6.79 1.75 -22.14
N ALA A 321 5.58 1.92 -21.61
CA ALA A 321 5.21 1.54 -20.25
C ALA A 321 3.87 0.77 -20.21
N PRO A 322 3.81 -0.44 -20.82
CA PRO A 322 2.57 -1.22 -20.93
C PRO A 322 1.97 -1.66 -19.59
N GLN A 323 2.78 -2.00 -18.59
CA GLN A 323 2.29 -2.39 -17.25
C GLN A 323 1.71 -1.17 -16.53
N SER A 324 2.40 -0.02 -16.59
CA SER A 324 1.88 1.23 -16.03
C SER A 324 0.58 1.65 -16.73
N ARG A 325 0.50 1.51 -18.06
CA ARG A 325 -0.73 1.75 -18.83
C ARG A 325 -1.87 0.87 -18.31
N ALA A 326 -1.64 -0.43 -18.14
CA ALA A 326 -2.66 -1.36 -17.65
C ALA A 326 -3.19 -0.94 -16.27
N VAL A 327 -2.30 -0.60 -15.33
CA VAL A 327 -2.70 -0.15 -13.97
C VAL A 327 -3.50 1.14 -14.00
N LEU A 328 -3.09 2.13 -14.82
CA LEU A 328 -3.79 3.42 -14.93
C LEU A 328 -5.18 3.26 -15.57
N LEU A 329 -5.30 2.44 -16.62
CA LEU A 329 -6.58 2.14 -17.26
C LEU A 329 -7.53 1.41 -16.30
N GLU A 330 -7.02 0.44 -15.55
CA GLU A 330 -7.81 -0.31 -14.58
C GLU A 330 -8.30 0.59 -13.43
N ARG A 331 -7.45 1.54 -13.00
CA ARG A 331 -7.85 2.58 -12.03
C ARG A 331 -8.98 3.45 -12.57
N LEU A 332 -8.87 3.94 -13.81
CA LEU A 332 -9.93 4.73 -14.44
C LEU A 332 -11.23 3.91 -14.49
N ARG A 333 -11.15 2.66 -14.95
CA ARG A 333 -12.29 1.75 -15.05
C ARG A 333 -12.98 1.54 -13.71
N HIS A 334 -12.21 1.27 -12.64
CA HIS A 334 -12.75 1.10 -11.30
C HIS A 334 -13.36 2.38 -10.72
N ALA A 335 -12.73 3.53 -10.93
CA ALA A 335 -13.25 4.81 -10.44
C ALA A 335 -14.56 5.19 -11.15
N ILE A 336 -14.65 4.96 -12.46
CA ILE A 336 -15.87 5.16 -13.25
C ILE A 336 -16.95 4.16 -12.80
N ALA A 337 -16.61 2.88 -12.67
CA ALA A 337 -17.54 1.86 -12.20
C ALA A 337 -17.93 2.02 -10.72
N GLY A 338 -17.27 2.89 -9.96
CA GLY A 338 -17.54 3.14 -8.55
C GLY A 338 -18.89 3.80 -8.29
N GLU A 339 -19.35 3.72 -7.04
CA GLU A 339 -20.64 4.28 -6.59
C GLU A 339 -20.53 5.73 -6.11
N GLN A 340 -19.31 6.24 -5.95
CA GLN A 340 -19.11 7.62 -5.52
C GLN A 340 -19.61 8.60 -6.60
N PRO A 341 -20.35 9.66 -6.23
CA PRO A 341 -20.73 10.72 -7.16
C PRO A 341 -19.51 11.33 -7.83
N LEU A 342 -19.64 11.73 -9.10
CA LEU A 342 -18.59 12.44 -9.84
C LEU A 342 -18.23 13.77 -9.19
N ASP A 343 -19.25 14.45 -8.68
CA ASP A 343 -19.09 15.61 -7.83
C ASP A 343 -20.01 15.46 -6.62
N ARG A 344 -19.41 15.51 -5.42
CA ARG A 344 -20.17 15.43 -4.16
C ARG A 344 -20.95 16.72 -3.89
N ARG A 345 -20.54 17.85 -4.46
CA ARG A 345 -21.16 19.17 -4.26
C ARG A 345 -22.40 19.35 -5.12
N ASP A 346 -22.43 18.70 -6.28
CA ASP A 346 -23.56 18.73 -7.20
C ASP A 346 -23.86 17.34 -7.80
N ALA A 347 -24.58 16.52 -7.04
CA ALA A 347 -25.01 15.20 -7.50
C ALA A 347 -26.05 15.26 -8.64
N LYS A 348 -26.67 16.42 -8.91
CA LYS A 348 -27.64 16.56 -10.03
C LYS A 348 -26.92 16.65 -11.37
N ALA A 349 -25.69 17.15 -11.39
CA ALA A 349 -24.85 17.22 -12.59
C ALA A 349 -24.31 15.86 -13.06
N GLU A 350 -24.54 14.78 -12.30
CA GLU A 350 -24.01 13.43 -12.54
C GLU A 350 -24.17 12.93 -13.99
N ALA A 351 -25.35 13.11 -14.60
CA ALA A 351 -25.58 12.72 -15.99
C ALA A 351 -24.70 13.52 -16.97
N VAL A 352 -24.65 14.84 -16.83
CA VAL A 352 -23.88 15.73 -17.71
C VAL A 352 -22.39 15.43 -17.59
N LEU A 353 -21.90 15.29 -16.35
CA LEU A 353 -20.50 14.96 -16.07
C LEU A 353 -20.11 13.57 -16.61
N ALA A 354 -21.02 12.59 -16.55
CA ALA A 354 -20.77 11.25 -17.10
C ALA A 354 -20.71 11.25 -18.63
N HIS A 355 -21.56 12.01 -19.33
CA HIS A 355 -21.46 12.18 -20.78
C HIS A 355 -20.18 12.91 -21.19
N GLY A 356 -19.84 14.00 -20.50
CA GLY A 356 -18.57 14.71 -20.74
C GLY A 356 -17.34 13.81 -20.55
N LEU A 357 -17.38 12.91 -19.57
CA LEU A 357 -16.33 11.90 -19.37
C LEU A 357 -16.27 10.89 -20.52
N ALA A 358 -17.42 10.42 -21.00
CA ALA A 358 -17.50 9.49 -22.14
C ALA A 358 -16.90 10.10 -23.42
N ASP A 359 -17.15 11.38 -23.67
CA ASP A 359 -16.56 12.07 -24.83
C ASP A 359 -15.05 12.28 -24.65
N ARG A 360 -14.59 12.64 -23.44
CA ARG A 360 -13.17 12.85 -23.16
C ARG A 360 -12.35 11.56 -23.27
N LEU A 361 -12.96 10.41 -23.00
CA LEU A 361 -12.36 9.07 -23.15
C LEU A 361 -12.10 8.67 -24.61
N LYS A 362 -12.71 9.34 -25.59
CA LYS A 362 -12.46 9.06 -27.01
C LYS A 362 -11.16 9.74 -27.46
N GLY A 363 -10.31 8.98 -28.14
CA GLY A 363 -9.11 9.49 -28.80
C GLY A 363 -9.44 10.35 -30.03
N ALA A 364 -8.41 10.94 -30.65
CA ALA A 364 -8.57 11.70 -31.89
C ALA A 364 -9.05 10.84 -33.08
N ASP A 365 -8.75 9.54 -33.02
CA ASP A 365 -9.21 8.49 -33.95
C ASP A 365 -10.62 7.97 -33.62
N GLY A 366 -11.26 8.49 -32.57
CA GLY A 366 -12.55 8.02 -32.06
C GLY A 366 -12.47 6.73 -31.24
N ALA A 367 -11.28 6.14 -31.06
CA ALA A 367 -11.12 4.92 -30.27
C ALA A 367 -11.28 5.22 -28.77
N LEU A 368 -12.01 4.36 -28.06
CA LEU A 368 -12.23 4.53 -26.63
C LEU A 368 -11.00 4.07 -25.82
N LEU A 369 -10.49 4.94 -24.96
CA LEU A 369 -9.42 4.60 -24.02
C LEU A 369 -9.85 3.44 -23.11
N GLY A 370 -9.12 2.32 -23.15
CA GLY A 370 -9.45 1.11 -22.38
C GLY A 370 -10.50 0.19 -23.03
N GLY A 371 -10.99 0.53 -24.22
CA GLY A 371 -11.85 -0.34 -25.05
C GLY A 371 -13.15 -0.78 -24.36
N ALA A 372 -13.64 -1.97 -24.73
CA ALA A 372 -14.93 -2.49 -24.29
C ALA A 372 -15.10 -2.59 -22.76
N ALA A 373 -14.00 -2.81 -22.02
CA ALA A 373 -14.04 -2.85 -20.56
C ALA A 373 -14.37 -1.47 -19.95
N MET A 374 -13.90 -0.40 -20.57
CA MET A 374 -14.21 0.98 -20.18
C MET A 374 -15.63 1.37 -20.56
N GLU A 375 -16.08 0.99 -21.75
CA GLU A 375 -17.46 1.20 -22.22
C GLU A 375 -18.46 0.57 -21.25
N LYS A 376 -18.25 -0.69 -20.88
CA LYS A 376 -19.07 -1.41 -19.89
C LYS A 376 -19.09 -0.72 -18.51
N ALA A 377 -17.98 -0.09 -18.11
CA ALA A 377 -17.92 0.66 -16.85
C ALA A 377 -18.77 1.94 -16.92
N LEU A 378 -18.71 2.68 -18.03
CA LEU A 378 -19.56 3.85 -18.28
C LEU A 378 -21.04 3.48 -18.33
N ASP A 379 -21.40 2.41 -19.06
CA ASP A 379 -22.78 1.97 -19.20
C ASP A 379 -23.39 1.59 -17.85
N ARG A 380 -22.65 0.83 -17.03
CA ARG A 380 -23.07 0.49 -15.66
C ARG A 380 -23.31 1.73 -14.83
N ARG A 381 -22.47 2.75 -14.97
CA ARG A 381 -22.58 4.01 -14.23
C ARG A 381 -23.81 4.81 -14.65
N LEU A 382 -24.01 4.99 -15.96
CA LEU A 382 -25.17 5.68 -16.53
C LEU A 382 -26.48 4.95 -16.21
N LEU A 383 -26.48 3.62 -16.27
CA LEU A 383 -27.62 2.79 -15.87
C LEU A 383 -27.99 3.02 -14.41
N ARG A 384 -27.03 2.94 -13.49
CA ARG A 384 -27.27 3.20 -12.06
C ARG A 384 -27.82 4.60 -11.82
N HIS A 385 -27.30 5.61 -12.52
CA HIS A 385 -27.83 6.96 -12.42
C HIS A 385 -29.30 7.02 -12.85
N ARG A 386 -29.66 6.44 -14.01
CA ARG A 386 -31.06 6.36 -14.49
C ARG A 386 -31.97 5.65 -13.48
N GLN A 387 -31.51 4.53 -12.91
CA GLN A 387 -32.25 3.81 -11.87
C GLN A 387 -32.47 4.68 -10.63
N SER A 388 -31.46 5.44 -10.20
CA SER A 388 -31.56 6.36 -9.06
C SER A 388 -32.59 7.46 -9.32
N VAL A 389 -32.58 8.08 -10.51
CA VAL A 389 -33.56 9.10 -10.91
C VAL A 389 -34.99 8.55 -10.89
N LEU A 390 -35.21 7.36 -11.45
CA LEU A 390 -36.54 6.73 -11.48
C LEU A 390 -37.03 6.37 -10.07
N ARG A 391 -36.16 5.86 -9.21
CA ARG A 391 -36.51 5.59 -7.80
C ARG A 391 -36.86 6.87 -7.05
N ALA A 392 -36.15 7.98 -7.30
CA ALA A 392 -36.49 9.28 -6.74
C ALA A 392 -37.86 9.81 -7.20
N GLN A 393 -38.36 9.34 -8.36
CA GLN A 393 -39.69 9.64 -8.89
C GLN A 393 -40.77 8.62 -8.46
N GLY A 394 -40.43 7.66 -7.58
CA GLY A 394 -41.35 6.61 -7.11
C GLY A 394 -41.54 5.44 -8.10
N MET A 395 -40.80 5.40 -9.21
CA MET A 395 -40.92 4.39 -10.27
C MET A 395 -40.00 3.18 -10.02
N HIS A 396 -40.15 2.52 -8.87
CA HIS A 396 -39.28 1.41 -8.44
C HIS A 396 -39.29 0.23 -9.41
N ASP A 397 -40.46 -0.23 -9.85
CA ASP A 397 -40.61 -1.37 -10.78
C ASP A 397 -39.91 -1.13 -12.13
N ILE A 398 -39.92 0.10 -12.61
CA ILE A 398 -39.29 0.48 -13.89
C ILE A 398 -37.77 0.56 -13.71
N ALA A 399 -37.30 1.08 -12.57
CA ALA A 399 -35.87 1.11 -12.25
C ALA A 399 -35.29 -0.32 -12.16
N ASP A 400 -36.01 -1.27 -11.58
CA ASP A 400 -35.52 -2.65 -11.43
C ASP A 400 -35.49 -3.39 -12.77
N ARG A 401 -36.47 -3.16 -13.66
CA ARG A 401 -36.49 -3.75 -15.01
C ARG A 401 -35.36 -3.28 -15.93
N LEU A 402 -34.81 -2.08 -15.71
CA LEU A 402 -33.70 -1.55 -16.51
C LEU A 402 -32.40 -2.33 -16.37
N GLY A 403 -32.18 -3.03 -15.25
CA GLY A 403 -30.96 -3.81 -15.01
C GLY A 403 -31.04 -5.27 -15.45
N GLY A 404 -32.23 -5.73 -15.86
CA GLY A 404 -32.51 -7.15 -16.15
C GLY A 404 -32.41 -7.56 -17.62
N ARG A 405 -31.67 -6.83 -18.45
CA ARG A 405 -31.42 -7.19 -19.87
C ARG A 405 -29.94 -7.33 -20.15
#